data_AF-A0A975CDP8-F1
#
_entry.id   AF-A0A975CDP8-F1
#
_cell.length_a   1.000
_cell.length_b   1.000
_cell.length_c   1.000
_cell.angle_alpha   90.00
_cell.angle_beta   90.00
_cell.angle_gamma   90.00
#
_symmetry.space_group_name_H-M   'P 1'
#
loop_
_entity.id
_entity.type
_entity.pdbx_description
1 polymer ?
#
loop_
_entity_poly.entity_id
_entity_poly.type
_entity_poly.pdbx_seq_one_letter_code
_entity_poly.pdbx_strand_id
1 'polypeptide(L)'
;MAYTRQLLARRILKLIQRYYDSYRIFRITETDPMTGKPSEELLEINKFDQATGQYYNDVTVGTYDVVISEQPMQVTFQNSQFQQALEMMKAGVPLPPTVLVRYSNLADKQDVLESMGTNQPPPDPSLQARARVLEAQARKLEADATDVAVKTQYSAVQTAQVIAQTPATASLADSLLRSANYVDHDAAPIVPQPAGQLPHVELPRNTDPLTPASPAQGQEDGLETRAADGVRLTEFPNDSDH
;
A
#
# COMPACT_ATOMS: atom_id res chain seq x y z
N MET A 1 27.70 0.81 -48.78
CA MET A 1 27.85 2.10 -48.06
C MET A 1 28.71 2.02 -46.80
N ALA A 2 28.78 0.87 -46.09
CA ALA A 2 29.58 0.75 -44.86
C ALA A 2 31.11 0.85 -45.08
N TYR A 3 31.64 0.23 -46.13
CA TYR A 3 33.09 0.19 -46.40
C TYR A 3 33.72 1.59 -46.61
N THR A 4 33.05 2.46 -47.38
CA THR A 4 33.52 3.84 -47.62
C THR A 4 33.51 4.67 -46.33
N ARG A 5 32.50 4.51 -45.48
CA ARG A 5 32.45 5.17 -44.16
C ARG A 5 33.58 4.67 -43.25
N GLN A 6 33.91 3.38 -43.32
CA GLN A 6 34.99 2.80 -42.52
C GLN A 6 36.36 3.34 -42.95
N LEU A 7 36.58 3.46 -44.27
CA LEU A 7 37.80 4.05 -44.82
C LEU A 7 37.94 5.52 -44.41
N LEU A 8 36.86 6.29 -44.49
CA LEU A 8 36.80 7.68 -44.04
C LEU A 8 37.10 7.79 -42.54
N ALA A 9 36.45 7.00 -41.71
CA ALA A 9 36.62 7.04 -40.26
C ALA A 9 38.05 6.66 -39.84
N ARG A 10 38.67 5.66 -40.48
CA ARG A 10 40.10 5.37 -40.30
C ARG A 10 41.01 6.54 -40.69
N ARG A 11 40.65 7.29 -41.73
CA ARG A 11 41.41 8.48 -42.15
C ARG A 11 41.24 9.63 -41.16
N ILE A 12 40.03 9.87 -40.65
CA ILE A 12 39.77 10.84 -39.59
C ILE A 12 40.55 10.49 -38.32
N LEU A 13 40.52 9.22 -37.88
CA LEU A 13 41.30 8.77 -36.73
C LEU A 13 42.79 9.10 -36.86
N LYS A 14 43.39 8.82 -38.03
CA LYS A 14 44.80 9.18 -38.31
C LYS A 14 45.06 10.69 -38.26
N LEU A 15 44.09 11.51 -38.65
CA LEU A 15 44.22 12.97 -38.58
C LEU A 15 44.11 13.47 -37.14
N ILE A 16 43.18 12.92 -36.35
CA ILE A 16 43.04 13.23 -34.92
C ILE A 16 44.34 12.89 -34.20
N GLN A 17 44.84 11.67 -34.35
CA GLN A 17 46.10 11.24 -33.71
C GLN A 17 47.32 12.11 -34.09
N ARG A 18 47.34 12.67 -35.30
CA ARG A 18 48.47 13.48 -35.79
C ARG A 18 48.39 14.95 -35.41
N TYR A 19 47.19 15.51 -35.26
CA TYR A 19 46.98 16.97 -35.13
C TYR A 19 46.27 17.39 -33.83
N TYR A 20 45.75 16.45 -33.04
CA TYR A 20 45.15 16.72 -31.73
C TYR A 20 46.13 16.32 -30.62
N ASP A 21 47.26 17.02 -30.56
CA ASP A 21 48.34 16.86 -29.58
C ASP A 21 48.26 17.87 -28.41
N SER A 22 47.42 18.90 -28.55
CA SER A 22 47.22 19.97 -27.57
C SER A 22 46.10 19.65 -26.57
N TYR A 23 46.18 20.21 -25.36
CA TYR A 23 45.11 20.19 -24.37
C TYR A 23 43.87 20.91 -24.91
N ARG A 24 42.71 20.24 -24.86
CA ARG A 24 41.43 20.81 -25.32
C ARG A 24 40.29 20.39 -24.40
N ILE A 25 39.29 21.27 -24.28
CA ILE A 25 38.07 21.03 -23.52
C ILE A 25 36.90 21.06 -24.49
N PHE A 26 36.12 19.98 -24.50
CA PHE A 26 34.83 19.91 -25.19
C PHE A 26 33.71 20.08 -24.17
N ARG A 27 32.76 20.95 -24.50
CA ARG A 27 31.51 21.06 -23.77
C ARG A 27 30.46 20.27 -24.54
N ILE A 28 30.03 19.16 -23.96
CA ILE A 28 28.97 18.32 -24.49
C ILE A 28 27.69 18.78 -23.81
N THR A 29 26.76 19.30 -24.60
CA THR A 29 25.42 19.62 -24.11
C THR A 29 24.53 18.41 -24.39
N GLU A 30 24.17 17.68 -23.34
CA GLU A 30 23.20 16.59 -23.41
C GLU A 30 21.85 17.06 -22.86
N THR A 31 20.75 16.64 -23.46
CA THR A 31 19.42 16.87 -22.89
C THR A 31 19.06 15.65 -22.07
N ASP A 32 19.02 15.78 -20.75
CA ASP A 32 18.67 14.66 -19.86
C ASP A 32 17.28 14.09 -20.24
N PRO A 33 17.16 12.78 -20.52
CA PRO A 33 15.90 12.16 -20.96
C PRO A 33 14.78 12.19 -19.90
N MET A 34 15.12 12.36 -18.61
CA MET A 34 14.14 12.41 -17.52
C MET A 34 13.72 13.84 -17.18
N THR A 35 14.66 14.78 -17.17
CA THR A 35 14.40 16.17 -16.73
C THR A 35 14.32 17.18 -17.87
N GLY A 36 14.82 16.85 -19.07
CA GLY A 36 14.81 17.71 -20.25
C GLY A 36 15.68 18.97 -20.11
N LYS A 37 16.50 19.07 -19.06
CA LYS A 37 17.44 20.18 -18.88
C LYS A 37 18.72 19.92 -19.68
N PRO A 38 19.38 20.96 -20.20
CA PRO A 38 20.71 20.82 -20.74
C PRO A 38 21.66 20.47 -19.59
N SER A 39 22.16 19.24 -19.60
CA SER A 39 23.32 18.81 -18.84
C SER A 39 24.56 19.18 -19.62
N GLU A 40 25.54 19.76 -18.93
CA GLU A 40 26.80 20.14 -19.52
C GLU A 40 27.89 19.25 -18.98
N GLU A 41 28.38 18.34 -19.81
CA GLU A 41 29.54 17.53 -19.49
C GLU A 41 30.78 18.17 -20.12
N LEU A 42 31.79 18.38 -19.30
CA LEU A 42 33.09 18.87 -19.76
C LEU A 42 33.99 17.65 -20.01
N LEU A 43 34.27 17.38 -21.28
CA LEU A 43 35.24 16.37 -21.68
C LEU A 43 36.59 17.04 -21.95
N GLU A 44 37.54 16.77 -21.06
CA GLU A 44 38.93 17.20 -21.22
C GLU A 44 39.74 16.12 -21.92
N ILE A 45 40.47 16.50 -22.98
CA ILE A 45 41.40 15.62 -23.70
C ILE A 45 42.83 16.15 -23.63
N ASN A 46 43.81 15.24 -23.64
CA ASN A 46 45.24 15.55 -23.56
C ASN A 46 45.62 16.45 -22.37
N LYS A 47 44.99 16.26 -21.21
CA LYS A 47 45.29 17.04 -20.00
C LYS A 47 46.52 16.47 -19.32
N PHE A 48 47.55 17.29 -19.15
CA PHE A 48 48.74 16.87 -18.41
C PHE A 48 48.46 16.90 -16.90
N ASP A 49 48.60 15.76 -16.23
CA ASP A 49 48.52 15.67 -14.77
C ASP A 49 49.92 15.81 -14.16
N GLN A 50 50.12 16.92 -13.43
CA GLN A 50 51.40 17.24 -12.79
C GLN A 50 51.75 16.30 -11.64
N ALA A 51 50.77 15.60 -11.05
CA ALA A 51 50.99 14.68 -9.94
C ALA A 51 51.50 13.31 -10.39
N THR A 52 51.03 12.81 -11.53
CA THR A 52 51.38 11.49 -12.07
C THR A 52 52.36 11.55 -13.24
N GLY A 53 52.57 12.74 -13.83
CA GLY A 53 53.43 12.93 -14.99
C GLY A 53 52.90 12.30 -16.28
N GLN A 54 51.62 11.92 -16.30
CA GLN A 54 50.94 11.25 -17.41
C GLN A 54 49.90 12.17 -18.04
N TYR A 55 49.56 11.92 -19.30
CA TYR A 55 48.46 12.60 -19.97
C TYR A 55 47.15 11.86 -19.72
N TYR A 56 46.14 12.58 -19.23
CA TYR A 56 44.77 12.11 -19.11
C TYR A 56 44.06 12.23 -20.47
N ASN A 57 43.39 11.15 -20.88
CA ASN A 57 42.71 11.05 -22.18
C ASN A 57 43.61 11.46 -23.36
N ASP A 58 44.79 10.86 -23.44
CA ASP A 58 45.70 11.05 -24.58
C ASP A 58 45.10 10.40 -25.83
N VAL A 59 44.72 11.22 -26.81
CA VAL A 59 44.15 10.75 -28.09
C VAL A 59 45.22 10.43 -29.13
N THR A 60 46.48 10.77 -28.87
CA THR A 60 47.62 10.52 -29.79
C THR A 60 48.19 9.11 -29.64
N VAL A 61 48.04 8.52 -28.44
CA VAL A 61 48.56 7.20 -28.10
C VAL A 61 47.39 6.24 -27.86
N GLY A 62 47.11 5.35 -28.82
CA GLY A 62 46.09 4.32 -28.65
C GLY A 62 45.74 3.54 -29.91
N THR A 63 45.41 2.26 -29.75
CA THR A 63 44.76 1.45 -30.78
C THR A 63 43.26 1.55 -30.64
N TYR A 64 42.62 2.22 -31.59
CA TYR A 64 41.16 2.38 -31.63
C TYR A 64 40.58 1.52 -32.76
N ASP A 65 39.50 0.80 -32.45
CA ASP A 65 38.68 0.14 -33.48
C ASP A 65 37.54 1.06 -33.91
N VAL A 66 37.20 1.01 -35.19
CA VAL A 66 36.17 1.86 -35.78
C VAL A 66 34.93 1.02 -36.03
N VAL A 67 33.93 1.19 -35.16
CA VAL A 67 32.60 0.61 -35.31
C VAL A 67 31.65 1.66 -35.89
N ILE A 68 30.92 1.30 -36.95
CA ILE A 68 29.91 2.17 -37.55
C ILE A 68 28.54 1.67 -37.11
N SER A 69 27.87 2.45 -36.28
CA SER A 69 26.46 2.28 -35.96
C SER A 69 25.67 3.43 -36.56
N GLU A 70 24.53 3.12 -37.19
CA GLU A 70 23.57 4.14 -37.59
C GLU A 70 22.69 4.42 -36.37
N GLN A 71 22.87 5.58 -35.75
CA GLN A 71 21.91 6.08 -34.78
C GLN A 71 20.82 6.83 -35.54
N PRO A 72 19.53 6.59 -35.25
CA PRO A 72 18.47 7.39 -35.83
C PRO A 72 18.70 8.86 -35.46
N MET A 73 18.35 9.77 -36.38
CA MET A 73 18.26 11.18 -36.01
C MET A 73 17.36 11.30 -34.78
N GLN A 74 17.80 12.05 -33.77
CA GLN A 74 17.07 12.23 -32.51
C GLN A 74 15.58 12.54 -32.73
N VAL A 75 15.28 13.34 -33.77
CA VAL A 75 13.91 13.70 -34.18
C VAL A 75 13.09 12.49 -34.65
N THR A 76 13.70 11.55 -35.40
CA THR A 76 13.04 10.34 -35.88
C THR A 76 12.71 9.39 -34.72
N PHE A 77 13.65 9.23 -33.78
CA PHE A 77 13.43 8.39 -32.59
C PHE A 77 12.31 8.95 -31.72
N GLN A 78 12.35 10.24 -31.40
CA GLN A 78 11.32 10.91 -30.59
C GLN A 78 9.93 10.84 -31.25
N ASN A 79 9.85 11.05 -32.57
CA ASN A 79 8.58 10.94 -33.30
C ASN A 79 8.02 9.51 -33.28
N SER A 80 8.89 8.50 -33.37
CA SER A 80 8.48 7.09 -33.24
C SER A 80 7.89 6.78 -31.85
N GLN A 81 8.51 7.29 -30.77
CA GLN A 81 8.04 7.08 -29.40
C GLN A 81 6.67 7.73 -29.17
N PHE A 82 6.47 8.95 -29.69
CA PHE A 82 5.19 9.64 -29.61
C PHE A 82 4.07 8.91 -30.38
N GLN A 83 4.37 8.44 -31.59
CA GLN A 83 3.40 7.70 -32.41
C GLN A 83 3.00 6.38 -31.75
N GLN A 84 3.96 5.64 -31.19
CA GLN A 84 3.69 4.40 -30.47
C GLN A 84 2.82 4.65 -29.21
N ALA A 85 3.10 5.71 -28.45
CA ALA A 85 2.27 6.10 -27.31
C ALA A 85 0.83 6.45 -27.72
N LEU A 86 0.66 7.13 -28.86
CA LEU A 86 -0.65 7.45 -29.41
C LEU A 86 -1.42 6.20 -29.86
N GLU A 87 -0.75 5.23 -30.49
CA GLU A 87 -1.34 3.95 -30.87
C GLU A 87 -1.78 3.14 -29.66
N MET A 88 -0.96 3.10 -28.61
CA MET A 88 -1.35 2.45 -27.35
C MET A 88 -2.59 3.09 -26.72
N MET A 89 -2.69 4.42 -26.75
CA MET A 89 -3.87 5.13 -26.26
C MET A 89 -5.11 4.84 -27.11
N LYS A 90 -4.97 4.79 -28.44
CA LYS A 90 -6.06 4.38 -29.36
C LYS A 90 -6.48 2.93 -29.14
N ALA A 91 -5.54 2.05 -28.79
CA ALA A 91 -5.81 0.66 -28.43
C ALA A 91 -6.50 0.50 -27.06
N GLY A 92 -6.75 1.60 -26.34
CA GLY A 92 -7.44 1.60 -25.06
C GLY A 92 -6.52 1.40 -23.85
N VAL A 93 -5.20 1.47 -24.01
CA VAL A 93 -4.27 1.45 -22.87
C VAL A 93 -4.42 2.75 -22.09
N PRO A 94 -4.72 2.70 -20.78
CA PRO A 94 -4.86 3.90 -19.96
C PRO A 94 -3.48 4.52 -19.69
N LEU A 95 -3.02 5.36 -20.61
CA LEU A 95 -1.80 6.15 -20.46
C LEU A 95 -2.14 7.51 -19.82
N PRO A 96 -1.46 7.89 -18.74
CA PRO A 96 -1.59 9.23 -18.19
C PRO A 96 -1.22 10.28 -19.26
N PRO A 97 -2.00 11.39 -19.40
CA PRO A 97 -1.68 12.46 -20.34
C PRO A 97 -0.26 13.03 -20.16
N THR A 98 0.26 13.01 -18.94
CA THR A 98 1.63 13.44 -18.62
C THR A 98 2.71 12.60 -19.31
N VAL A 99 2.47 11.31 -19.53
CA VAL A 99 3.42 10.42 -20.22
C VAL A 99 3.45 10.74 -21.71
N LEU A 100 2.30 11.05 -22.31
CA LEU A 100 2.21 11.43 -23.73
C LEU A 100 2.95 12.75 -24.01
N VAL A 101 2.81 13.74 -23.13
CA VAL A 101 3.50 15.03 -23.26
C VAL A 101 5.02 14.88 -23.17
N ARG A 102 5.53 13.96 -22.33
CA ARG A 102 6.97 13.69 -22.21
C ARG A 102 7.58 13.15 -23.50
N TYR A 103 6.88 12.26 -24.19
CA TYR A 103 7.35 11.69 -25.45
C TYR A 103 7.15 12.62 -26.64
N SER A 104 6.43 13.73 -26.47
CA SER A 104 6.18 14.69 -27.53
C SER A 104 7.32 15.69 -27.69
N ASN A 105 7.48 16.22 -28.90
CA ASN A 105 8.46 17.25 -29.24
C ASN A 105 7.89 18.67 -29.06
N LEU A 106 7.07 18.90 -28.01
CA LEU A 106 6.53 20.22 -27.69
C LEU A 106 7.66 21.14 -27.19
N ALA A 107 7.67 22.39 -27.64
CA ALA A 107 8.62 23.41 -27.17
C ALA A 107 8.47 23.67 -25.67
N ASP A 108 7.22 23.87 -25.22
CA ASP A 108 6.89 24.24 -23.83
C ASP A 108 6.41 23.03 -23.01
N LYS A 109 6.99 21.85 -23.27
CA LYS A 109 6.57 20.58 -22.62
C LYS A 109 6.61 20.65 -21.09
N GLN A 110 7.48 21.47 -20.52
CA GLN A 110 7.64 21.61 -19.07
C GLN A 110 6.49 22.41 -18.45
N ASP A 111 6.17 23.57 -19.03
CA ASP A 111 5.04 24.40 -18.60
C ASP A 111 3.72 23.64 -18.70
N VAL A 112 3.58 22.79 -19.73
CA VAL A 112 2.44 21.89 -19.88
C VAL A 112 2.43 20.80 -18.79
N LEU A 113 3.58 20.20 -18.46
CA LEU A 113 3.65 19.18 -17.39
C LEU A 113 3.38 19.78 -16.00
N GLU A 114 3.87 20.98 -15.73
CA GLU A 114 3.67 21.71 -14.48
C GLU A 114 2.22 22.14 -14.32
N SER A 115 1.60 22.69 -15.37
CA SER A 115 0.17 23.01 -15.36
C SER A 115 -0.71 21.77 -15.24
N MET A 116 -0.32 20.62 -15.80
CA MET A 116 -1.04 19.35 -15.61
C MET A 116 -0.94 18.79 -14.19
N GLY A 117 0.21 18.92 -13.53
CA GLY A 117 0.38 18.52 -12.14
C GLY A 117 -0.40 19.40 -11.17
N THR A 118 -0.57 20.68 -11.51
CA THR A 118 -1.23 21.68 -10.67
C THR A 118 -2.75 21.73 -10.90
N ASN A 119 -3.23 21.41 -12.11
CA ASN A 119 -4.65 21.33 -12.47
C ASN A 119 -5.27 19.95 -12.23
N GLN A 120 -4.79 19.15 -11.27
CA GLN A 120 -5.64 18.07 -10.76
C GLN A 120 -6.91 18.70 -10.20
N PRO A 121 -8.10 18.42 -10.77
CA PRO A 121 -9.33 18.99 -10.25
C PRO A 121 -9.41 18.63 -8.76
N PRO A 122 -9.70 19.57 -7.86
CA PRO A 122 -9.99 19.23 -6.47
C PRO A 122 -11.04 18.11 -6.47
N PRO A 123 -10.88 17.06 -5.64
CA PRO A 123 -11.76 15.90 -5.66
C PRO A 123 -13.20 16.38 -5.64
N ASP A 124 -13.90 16.11 -6.75
CA ASP A 124 -15.23 16.63 -7.05
C ASP A 124 -16.10 16.50 -5.78
N PRO A 125 -16.69 17.59 -5.25
CA PRO A 125 -17.46 17.53 -4.01
C PRO A 125 -18.62 16.53 -4.10
N SER A 126 -19.09 16.26 -5.32
CA SER A 126 -20.09 15.22 -5.62
C SER A 126 -19.57 13.79 -5.39
N LEU A 127 -18.30 13.50 -5.67
CA LEU A 127 -17.68 12.20 -5.41
C LEU A 127 -17.48 11.98 -3.92
N GLN A 128 -17.06 13.02 -3.18
CA GLN A 128 -16.96 12.94 -1.73
C GLN A 128 -18.33 12.75 -1.07
N ALA A 129 -19.36 13.46 -1.54
CA ALA A 129 -20.73 13.29 -1.05
C ALA A 129 -21.25 11.86 -1.31
N ARG A 130 -21.02 11.32 -2.51
CA ARG A 130 -21.37 9.93 -2.84
C ARG A 130 -20.62 8.92 -1.97
N ALA A 131 -19.33 9.13 -1.74
CA ALA A 131 -18.53 8.28 -0.85
C ALA A 131 -19.10 8.27 0.58
N ARG A 132 -19.46 9.44 1.13
CA ARG A 132 -20.06 9.55 2.47
C ARG A 132 -21.42 8.86 2.57
N VAL A 133 -22.27 8.98 1.55
CA VAL A 133 -23.58 8.28 1.53
C VAL A 133 -23.38 6.77 1.46
N LEU A 134 -22.44 6.31 0.63
CA LEU A 134 -22.14 4.88 0.49
C LEU A 134 -21.56 4.30 1.79
N GLU A 135 -20.68 5.04 2.46
CA GLU A 135 -20.15 4.67 3.78
C GLU A 135 -21.26 4.62 4.85
N ALA A 136 -22.15 5.61 4.89
CA ALA A 136 -23.28 5.62 5.81
C ALA A 136 -24.25 4.45 5.55
N GLN A 137 -24.48 4.09 4.28
CA GLN A 137 -25.27 2.91 3.93
C GLN A 137 -24.58 1.61 4.33
N ALA A 138 -23.26 1.50 4.14
CA ALA A 138 -22.50 0.32 4.57
C ALA A 138 -22.60 0.11 6.08
N ARG A 139 -22.39 1.17 6.89
CA ARG A 139 -22.54 1.10 8.35
C ARG A 139 -23.95 0.71 8.78
N LYS A 140 -24.98 1.19 8.06
CA LYS A 140 -26.37 0.79 8.34
C LYS A 140 -26.60 -0.68 8.03
N LEU A 141 -26.14 -1.17 6.87
CA LEU A 141 -26.25 -2.59 6.54
C LEU A 141 -25.51 -3.48 7.54
N GLU A 142 -24.34 -3.05 8.02
CA GLU A 142 -23.60 -3.76 9.07
C GLU A 142 -24.39 -3.80 10.38
N ALA A 143 -24.96 -2.67 10.81
CA ALA A 143 -25.80 -2.62 12.01
C ALA A 143 -27.05 -3.51 11.87
N ASP A 144 -27.75 -3.43 10.75
CA ASP A 144 -28.93 -4.26 10.46
C ASP A 144 -28.55 -5.75 10.42
N ALA A 145 -27.40 -6.11 9.85
CA ALA A 145 -26.89 -7.47 9.86
C ALA A 145 -26.59 -7.98 11.29
N THR A 146 -25.98 -7.15 12.14
CA THR A 146 -25.73 -7.51 13.55
C THR A 146 -27.02 -7.66 14.36
N ASP A 147 -28.02 -6.80 14.13
CA ASP A 147 -29.33 -6.90 14.79
C ASP A 147 -30.05 -8.21 14.42
N VAL A 148 -30.06 -8.55 13.12
CA VAL A 148 -30.58 -9.83 12.64
C VAL A 148 -29.81 -10.99 13.28
N ALA A 149 -28.48 -10.93 13.32
CA ALA A 149 -27.66 -11.99 13.92
C ALA A 149 -28.00 -12.21 15.41
N VAL A 150 -28.12 -11.14 16.20
CA VAL A 150 -28.48 -11.24 17.64
C VAL A 150 -29.89 -11.81 17.83
N LYS A 151 -30.86 -11.40 17.01
CA LYS A 151 -32.23 -11.96 17.05
C LYS A 151 -32.25 -13.45 16.69
N THR A 152 -31.44 -13.82 15.69
CA THR A 152 -31.29 -15.22 15.28
C THR A 152 -30.66 -16.03 16.41
N GLN A 153 -29.64 -15.50 17.09
CA GLN A 153 -29.01 -16.13 18.24
C GLN A 153 -29.99 -16.33 19.41
N TYR A 154 -30.80 -15.31 19.73
CA TYR A 154 -31.84 -15.43 20.76
C TYR A 154 -32.83 -16.56 20.44
N SER A 155 -33.28 -16.63 19.18
CA SER A 155 -34.19 -17.68 18.71
C SER A 155 -33.53 -19.06 18.74
N ALA A 156 -32.25 -19.15 18.42
CA ALA A 156 -31.46 -20.37 18.51
C ALA A 156 -31.33 -20.85 19.96
N VAL A 157 -31.05 -19.96 20.92
CA VAL A 157 -30.97 -20.29 22.36
C VAL A 157 -32.32 -20.78 22.89
N GLN A 158 -33.43 -20.15 22.51
CA GLN A 158 -34.77 -20.60 22.88
C GLN A 158 -35.05 -22.01 22.32
N THR A 159 -34.64 -22.26 21.08
CA THR A 159 -34.77 -23.59 20.46
C THR A 159 -33.87 -24.62 21.15
N ALA A 160 -32.65 -24.24 21.53
CA ALA A 160 -31.73 -25.09 22.28
C ALA A 160 -32.30 -25.52 23.64
N GLN A 161 -33.05 -24.65 24.32
CA GLN A 161 -33.75 -25.00 25.55
C GLN A 161 -34.80 -26.10 25.32
N VAL A 162 -35.54 -26.06 24.20
CA VAL A 162 -36.50 -27.11 23.82
C VAL A 162 -35.78 -28.42 23.49
N ILE A 163 -34.66 -28.36 22.78
CA ILE A 163 -33.85 -29.54 22.45
C ILE A 163 -33.29 -30.19 23.72
N ALA A 164 -32.83 -29.40 24.69
CA ALA A 164 -32.35 -29.90 25.98
C ALA A 164 -33.45 -30.64 26.77
N GLN A 165 -34.70 -30.19 26.68
CA GLN A 165 -35.85 -30.85 27.30
C GLN A 165 -36.34 -32.07 26.48
N THR A 166 -36.19 -32.03 25.15
CA THR A 166 -36.68 -33.07 24.23
C THR A 166 -35.63 -33.40 23.16
N PRO A 167 -34.68 -34.31 23.45
CA PRO A 167 -33.53 -34.58 22.56
C PRO A 167 -33.91 -35.06 21.15
N ALA A 168 -35.09 -35.66 20.98
CA ALA A 168 -35.58 -36.13 19.68
C ALA A 168 -35.84 -35.00 18.66
N THR A 169 -35.96 -33.74 19.11
CA THR A 169 -36.20 -32.58 18.22
C THR A 169 -34.94 -32.06 17.52
N ALA A 170 -33.75 -32.49 17.95
CA ALA A 170 -32.47 -32.03 17.40
C ALA A 170 -32.29 -32.36 15.91
N SER A 171 -32.67 -33.57 15.48
CA SER A 171 -32.55 -34.01 14.08
C SER A 171 -33.48 -33.23 13.13
N LEU A 172 -34.66 -32.85 13.62
CA LEU A 172 -35.58 -32.00 12.87
C LEU A 172 -35.00 -30.59 12.70
N ALA A 173 -34.44 -30.01 13.77
CA ALA A 173 -33.79 -28.71 13.71
C ALA A 173 -32.60 -28.67 12.72
N ASP A 174 -31.75 -29.70 12.70
CA ASP A 174 -30.64 -29.83 11.75
C ASP A 174 -31.13 -29.88 10.29
N SER A 175 -32.19 -30.64 10.03
CA SER A 175 -32.79 -30.72 8.69
C SER A 175 -33.35 -29.38 8.21
N LEU A 176 -33.93 -28.59 9.12
CA LEU A 176 -34.47 -27.26 8.82
C LEU A 176 -33.34 -26.25 8.51
N LEU A 177 -32.26 -26.24 9.30
CA LEU A 177 -31.10 -25.39 9.04
C LEU A 177 -30.44 -25.71 7.71
N ARG A 178 -30.29 -27.00 7.38
CA ARG A 178 -29.78 -27.45 6.08
C ARG A 178 -30.68 -27.01 4.93
N SER A 179 -32.00 -27.05 5.10
CA SER A 179 -32.97 -26.59 4.10
C SER A 179 -32.93 -25.07 3.88
N ALA A 180 -32.61 -24.30 4.93
CA ALA A 180 -32.41 -22.86 4.87
C ALA A 180 -31.03 -22.46 4.30
N ASN A 181 -30.22 -23.45 3.89
CA ASN A 181 -28.86 -23.27 3.39
C ASN A 181 -27.98 -22.48 4.37
N TYR A 182 -28.21 -22.71 5.68
CA TYR A 182 -27.45 -22.08 6.75
C TYR A 182 -26.00 -22.56 6.70
N VAL A 183 -25.06 -21.62 6.77
CA VAL A 183 -23.62 -21.92 6.80
C VAL A 183 -23.17 -21.90 8.24
N ASP A 184 -22.60 -23.01 8.69
CA ASP A 184 -21.98 -23.10 10.01
C ASP A 184 -20.71 -22.25 10.04
N HIS A 185 -20.72 -21.24 10.88
CA HIS A 185 -19.59 -20.34 11.09
C HIS A 185 -18.71 -20.76 12.28
N ASP A 186 -19.16 -21.72 13.10
CA ASP A 186 -18.38 -22.29 14.20
C ASP A 186 -17.69 -23.57 13.74
N ALA A 187 -16.36 -23.52 13.62
CA ALA A 187 -15.58 -24.74 13.39
C ALA A 187 -15.75 -25.70 14.58
N ALA A 188 -16.05 -26.98 14.30
CA ALA A 188 -16.37 -28.02 15.27
C ALA A 188 -15.45 -28.07 16.52
N PRO A 189 -15.96 -28.49 17.71
CA PRO A 189 -17.24 -29.20 17.95
C PRO A 189 -18.33 -28.35 18.66
N ILE A 190 -19.54 -28.32 18.07
CA ILE A 190 -20.73 -27.59 18.55
C ILE A 190 -21.48 -28.33 19.68
N VAL A 191 -21.26 -29.64 19.80
CA VAL A 191 -21.79 -30.42 20.92
C VAL A 191 -20.75 -30.40 22.02
N PRO A 192 -21.06 -29.93 23.24
CA PRO A 192 -20.27 -30.32 24.39
C PRO A 192 -20.34 -31.84 24.44
N GLN A 193 -19.25 -32.51 24.08
CA GLN A 193 -19.05 -33.89 24.49
C GLN A 193 -19.32 -33.89 25.98
N PRO A 194 -20.18 -34.76 26.53
CA PRO A 194 -20.38 -34.82 27.97
C PRO A 194 -19.00 -35.02 28.57
N ALA A 195 -18.47 -33.93 29.15
CA ALA A 195 -17.11 -33.90 29.62
C ALA A 195 -17.02 -35.02 30.66
N GLY A 196 -16.07 -35.93 30.46
CA GLY A 196 -15.71 -36.89 31.47
C GLY A 196 -15.63 -36.19 32.82
N GLN A 197 -16.26 -36.81 33.82
CA GLN A 197 -16.25 -36.48 35.25
C GLN A 197 -15.69 -35.08 35.57
N LEU A 198 -16.58 -34.10 35.68
CA LEU A 198 -16.29 -32.84 36.36
C LEU A 198 -15.60 -33.16 37.70
N PRO A 199 -14.46 -32.53 38.04
CA PRO A 199 -13.90 -32.66 39.38
C PRO A 199 -14.96 -32.19 40.37
N HIS A 200 -15.32 -33.08 41.31
CA HIS A 200 -16.29 -32.80 42.34
C HIS A 200 -15.76 -31.65 43.21
N VAL A 201 -16.27 -30.44 43.00
CA VAL A 201 -16.12 -29.38 43.99
C VAL A 201 -17.14 -29.68 45.08
N GLU A 202 -16.68 -30.18 46.22
CA GLU A 202 -17.52 -30.36 47.40
C GLU A 202 -18.04 -29.00 47.84
N LEU A 203 -19.33 -28.74 47.60
CA LEU A 203 -20.02 -27.65 48.29
C LEU A 203 -20.12 -28.02 49.78
N PRO A 204 -19.88 -27.07 50.71
CA PRO A 204 -20.10 -27.29 52.13
C PRO A 204 -21.54 -27.70 52.37
N ARG A 205 -21.75 -28.93 52.83
CA ARG A 205 -23.09 -29.39 53.23
C ARG A 205 -23.34 -28.87 54.65
N ASN A 206 -24.17 -27.84 54.77
CA ASN A 206 -24.73 -27.46 56.06
C ASN A 206 -25.60 -28.64 56.55
N THR A 207 -25.16 -29.32 57.60
CA THR A 207 -25.78 -30.57 58.11
C THR A 207 -26.70 -30.31 59.31
N ASP A 208 -27.05 -29.05 59.58
CA ASP A 208 -27.92 -28.70 60.70
C ASP A 208 -29.41 -28.73 60.29
N PRO A 209 -30.25 -29.62 60.84
CA PRO A 209 -31.65 -29.82 60.42
C PRO A 209 -32.58 -28.65 60.77
N LEU A 210 -32.14 -27.65 61.53
CA LEU A 210 -32.95 -26.51 61.95
C LEU A 210 -32.72 -25.23 61.11
N THR A 211 -31.78 -25.22 60.17
CA THR A 211 -31.55 -24.09 59.25
C THR A 211 -31.23 -24.56 57.82
N PRO A 212 -32.21 -24.69 56.92
CA PRO A 212 -31.94 -25.03 55.53
C PRO A 212 -31.21 -23.88 54.82
N ALA A 213 -30.18 -24.19 54.03
CA ALA A 213 -29.44 -23.21 53.24
C ALA A 213 -30.39 -22.51 52.26
N SER A 214 -30.68 -21.23 52.51
CA SER A 214 -31.55 -20.42 51.66
C SER A 214 -30.72 -19.49 50.77
N PRO A 215 -31.00 -19.41 49.46
CA PRO A 215 -30.23 -18.61 48.50
C PRO A 215 -30.33 -17.08 48.70
N ALA A 216 -31.13 -16.62 49.67
CA ALA A 216 -31.31 -15.20 49.96
C ALA A 216 -30.06 -14.52 50.58
N GLN A 217 -29.16 -15.29 51.20
CA GLN A 217 -27.99 -14.72 51.89
C GLN A 217 -26.89 -14.23 50.95
N GLY A 218 -26.81 -14.78 49.73
CA GLY A 218 -25.89 -14.29 48.70
C GLY A 218 -26.37 -13.05 47.95
N GLN A 219 -27.57 -12.56 48.26
CA GLN A 219 -28.18 -11.39 47.63
C GLN A 219 -27.89 -10.09 48.41
N GLU A 220 -27.53 -10.18 49.69
CA GLU A 220 -27.17 -9.03 50.52
C GLU A 220 -25.68 -8.62 50.39
N ASP A 221 -24.83 -9.52 49.92
CA ASP A 221 -23.45 -9.19 49.54
C ASP A 221 -23.45 -8.53 48.15
N GLY A 222 -23.78 -7.24 48.15
CA GLY A 222 -23.93 -6.40 46.96
C GLY A 222 -22.72 -6.42 46.02
N LEU A 223 -23.01 -6.23 44.73
CA LEU A 223 -22.04 -6.04 43.65
C LEU A 223 -21.25 -4.73 43.86
N GLU A 224 -20.25 -4.73 44.74
CA GLU A 224 -19.33 -3.61 44.90
C GLU A 224 -18.40 -3.50 43.68
N THR A 225 -18.81 -2.66 42.73
CA THR A 225 -17.93 -2.17 41.68
C THR A 225 -16.92 -1.22 42.33
N ARG A 226 -15.64 -1.61 42.40
CA ARG A 226 -14.54 -0.75 42.89
C ARG A 226 -14.55 0.61 42.18
N ALA A 227 -14.74 1.68 42.93
CA ALA A 227 -14.56 3.05 42.44
C ALA A 227 -13.07 3.35 42.15
N ALA A 228 -12.85 4.24 41.19
CA ALA A 228 -11.55 4.59 40.62
C ALA A 228 -10.60 5.23 41.65
N ASP A 229 -9.48 4.54 41.92
CA ASP A 229 -8.36 5.03 42.70
C ASP A 229 -7.40 5.78 41.77
N GLY A 230 -7.28 7.10 41.94
CA GLY A 230 -6.31 7.88 41.16
C GLY A 230 -6.55 9.39 41.01
N VAL A 231 -6.89 10.14 42.07
CA VAL A 231 -6.57 11.58 42.13
C VAL A 231 -6.11 11.94 43.54
N ARG A 232 -4.88 12.43 43.62
CA ARG A 232 -4.04 12.63 44.80
C ARG A 232 -4.66 13.56 45.86
N LEU A 233 -4.58 13.13 47.12
CA LEU A 233 -4.62 13.98 48.30
C LEU A 233 -3.30 14.78 48.42
N THR A 234 -3.40 16.11 48.44
CA THR A 234 -2.48 16.95 49.20
C THR A 234 -3.27 18.09 49.82
N GLU A 235 -3.62 17.96 51.10
CA GLU A 235 -3.57 19.06 52.07
C GLU A 235 -3.79 18.50 53.49
N PHE A 236 -2.87 18.85 54.39
CA PHE A 236 -2.85 18.49 55.80
C PHE A 236 -3.65 19.51 56.64
N PRO A 237 -4.03 19.17 57.89
CA PRO A 237 -5.25 19.65 58.54
C PRO A 237 -5.12 21.01 59.22
N ASN A 238 -6.26 21.69 59.26
CA ASN A 238 -6.55 22.85 60.09
C ASN A 238 -6.78 22.39 61.53
N ASP A 239 -6.03 22.94 62.49
CA ASP A 239 -6.29 22.75 63.92
C ASP A 239 -6.20 24.08 64.69
N SER A 240 -7.30 24.37 65.38
CA SER A 240 -7.47 25.12 66.65
C SER A 240 -7.19 26.63 66.77
N ASP A 241 -8.25 27.30 67.28
CA ASP A 241 -8.30 28.38 68.28
C ASP A 241 -7.72 29.77 67.97
N HIS A 242 -8.63 30.72 67.67
CA HIS A 242 -9.03 31.81 68.59
C HIS A 242 -10.26 32.59 68.07
#